data_AF-A0A961DYF2-F1
#
_entry.id   AF-A0A961DYF2-F1
#
_cell.length_a   1.000
_cell.length_b   1.000
_cell.length_c   1.000
_cell.angle_alpha   90.00
_cell.angle_beta   90.00
_cell.angle_gamma   90.00
#
_symmetry.space_group_name_H-M   'P 1'
#
loop_
_entity.id
_entity.type
_entity.pdbx_description
1 polymer ?
#
loop_
_entity_poly.entity_id
_entity_poly.type
_entity_poly.pdbx_seq_one_letter_code
_entity_poly.pdbx_strand_id
1 'polypeptide(L)'
;MTESDGSSGSDGSSSWSLDADSGELRILTGVAGRAAKMGHRLTIAMRSWTATVQWDGGEPVSAELNVVVDSLEVLSGEGGVTPLAGPEKGVARSNALKSLDAKKFPQIRFAAADISRTAQGYRLSGS
;
A
#
# COMPACT_ATOMS: atom_id res chain seq x y z
N MET A 1 3.89 -54.34 20.80
CA MET A 1 3.37 -54.65 19.46
C MET A 1 1.87 -54.40 19.53
N THR A 2 1.34 -53.23 19.15
CA THR A 2 1.68 -52.37 18.01
C THR A 2 1.70 -50.88 18.39
N GLU A 3 2.65 -50.18 17.79
CA GLU A 3 2.68 -48.73 17.61
C GLU A 3 1.54 -48.29 16.68
N SER A 4 1.01 -47.07 16.87
CA SER A 4 0.38 -46.18 15.88
C SER A 4 0.17 -44.83 16.59
N ASP A 5 1.05 -43.83 16.40
CA ASP A 5 1.06 -42.86 15.28
C ASP A 5 -0.10 -41.85 15.43
N GLY A 6 0.05 -40.52 15.50
CA GLY A 6 1.19 -39.61 15.46
C GLY A 6 0.66 -38.21 15.89
N SER A 7 1.54 -37.34 16.39
CA SER A 7 1.20 -35.95 16.72
C SER A 7 1.17 -35.05 15.48
N SER A 8 0.40 -33.94 15.61
CA SER A 8 0.57 -32.65 14.91
C SER A 8 -0.07 -32.54 13.50
N GLY A 9 -0.76 -31.46 13.13
CA GLY A 9 -0.74 -30.12 13.69
C GLY A 9 -2.03 -29.35 13.43
N SER A 10 -2.21 -28.28 14.19
CA SER A 10 -3.24 -27.28 13.93
C SER A 10 -2.97 -26.63 12.58
N ASP A 11 -3.63 -27.11 11.53
CA ASP A 11 -3.79 -26.39 10.27
C ASP A 11 -4.84 -25.29 10.53
N GLY A 12 -4.45 -24.34 11.37
CA GLY A 12 -5.34 -23.33 11.92
C GLY A 12 -5.31 -22.06 11.08
N SER A 13 -6.48 -21.55 10.73
CA SER A 13 -6.58 -20.24 10.10
C SER A 13 -6.02 -19.16 11.04
N SER A 14 -5.29 -18.18 10.50
CA SER A 14 -4.73 -17.08 11.28
C SER A 14 -4.86 -15.75 10.55
N SER A 15 -5.00 -14.67 11.31
CA SER A 15 -5.14 -13.30 10.79
C SER A 15 -3.91 -12.48 11.13
N TRP A 16 -3.25 -11.92 10.13
CA TRP A 16 -2.10 -11.04 10.30
C TRP A 16 -2.49 -9.61 9.97
N SER A 17 -2.04 -8.67 10.79
CA SER A 17 -2.27 -7.24 10.59
C SER A 17 -0.93 -6.52 10.39
N LEU A 18 -0.91 -5.62 9.40
CA LEU A 18 0.24 -4.80 9.04
C LEU A 18 -0.20 -3.34 9.03
N ASP A 19 0.68 -2.44 9.46
CA ASP A 19 0.44 -1.00 9.48
C ASP A 19 1.76 -0.23 9.33
N ALA A 20 1.76 1.07 9.59
CA ALA A 20 2.91 1.94 9.45
C ALA A 20 4.12 1.56 10.35
N ASP A 21 3.92 0.84 11.45
CA ASP A 21 5.00 0.28 12.27
C ASP A 21 5.60 -1.00 11.67
N SER A 22 4.85 -1.68 10.81
CA SER A 22 5.28 -2.90 10.11
C SER A 22 6.01 -2.63 8.80
N GLY A 23 5.86 -1.43 8.22
CA GLY A 23 6.48 -1.09 6.94
C GLY A 23 6.05 0.25 6.37
N GLU A 24 6.28 0.45 5.07
CA GLU A 24 5.97 1.69 4.37
C GLU A 24 5.01 1.49 3.19
N LEU A 25 4.06 2.40 3.05
CA LEU A 25 3.24 2.52 1.85
C LEU A 25 3.61 3.80 1.12
N ARG A 26 4.24 3.67 -0.05
CA ARG A 26 4.70 4.80 -0.87
C ARG A 26 4.03 4.84 -2.24
N ILE A 27 3.70 6.05 -2.67
CA ILE A 27 3.24 6.35 -4.03
C ILE A 27 4.36 7.12 -4.74
N LEU A 28 4.76 6.61 -5.90
CA LEU A 28 5.74 7.25 -6.77
C LEU A 28 5.03 7.83 -7.98
N THR A 29 5.18 9.13 -8.22
CA THR A 29 4.60 9.77 -9.41
C THR A 29 5.64 9.91 -10.52
N GLY A 30 5.22 9.64 -11.74
CA GLY A 30 6.01 9.87 -12.95
C GLY A 30 5.69 11.23 -13.60
N VAL A 31 6.51 11.62 -14.56
CA VAL A 31 6.25 12.74 -15.47
C VAL A 31 6.34 12.24 -16.90
N ALA A 32 5.41 12.63 -17.77
CA ALA A 32 5.35 12.20 -19.16
C ALA A 32 4.93 13.34 -20.09
N GLY A 33 5.30 13.25 -21.38
CA GLY A 33 4.92 14.21 -22.42
C GLY A 33 5.89 15.39 -22.60
N ARG A 34 5.53 16.32 -23.50
CA ARG A 34 6.40 17.43 -23.97
C ARG A 34 6.85 18.37 -22.84
N ALA A 35 6.12 18.42 -21.72
CA ALA A 35 6.42 19.24 -20.55
C ALA A 35 7.06 18.46 -19.39
N ALA A 36 7.52 17.21 -19.59
CA ALA A 36 8.07 16.37 -18.53
C ALA A 36 9.25 17.02 -17.77
N LYS A 37 10.02 17.91 -18.41
CA LYS A 37 11.10 18.68 -17.77
C LYS A 37 10.59 19.70 -16.72
N MET A 38 9.33 20.10 -16.79
CA MET A 38 8.73 21.08 -15.87
C MET A 38 8.01 20.44 -14.68
N GLY A 39 7.73 19.13 -14.72
CA GLY A 39 7.03 18.44 -13.64
C GLY A 39 7.96 17.86 -12.58
N HIS A 40 7.45 17.74 -11.35
CA HIS A 40 8.11 16.99 -10.29
C HIS A 40 7.63 15.55 -10.25
N ARG A 41 8.58 14.62 -10.11
CA ARG A 41 8.32 13.25 -9.67
C ARG A 41 8.28 13.24 -8.15
N LEU A 42 7.13 12.96 -7.58
CA LEU A 42 6.91 12.98 -6.14
C LEU A 42 7.10 11.59 -5.56
N THR A 43 7.78 11.54 -4.43
CA THR A 43 7.70 10.41 -3.50
C THR A 43 6.77 10.80 -2.37
N ILE A 44 5.68 10.06 -2.24
CA ILE A 44 4.61 10.32 -1.28
C ILE A 44 4.52 9.12 -0.34
N ALA A 45 4.43 9.36 0.97
CA ALA A 45 4.14 8.34 1.97
C ALA A 45 2.68 8.44 2.42
N MET A 46 2.04 7.28 2.64
CA MET A 46 0.79 7.17 3.39
C MET A 46 1.16 6.81 4.82
N ARG A 47 0.90 7.70 5.78
CA ARG A 47 1.29 7.49 7.18
C ARG A 47 0.28 6.70 8.00
N SER A 48 -0.95 6.59 7.53
CA SER A 48 -2.00 5.82 8.19
C SER A 48 -2.65 4.88 7.19
N TRP A 49 -2.29 3.62 7.32
CA TRP A 49 -2.82 2.51 6.55
C TRP A 49 -2.82 1.25 7.42
N THR A 50 -3.69 0.31 7.07
CA THR A 50 -3.73 -1.01 7.69
C THR A 50 -4.02 -2.03 6.60
N ALA A 51 -3.25 -3.11 6.59
CA ALA A 51 -3.54 -4.28 5.79
C ALA A 51 -3.82 -5.48 6.69
N THR A 52 -4.75 -6.32 6.28
CA THR A 52 -5.05 -7.57 6.96
C THR A 52 -4.93 -8.70 5.96
N VAL A 53 -4.24 -9.77 6.34
CA VAL A 53 -4.08 -10.98 5.54
C VAL A 53 -4.62 -12.17 6.34
N GLN A 54 -5.59 -12.87 5.77
CA GLN A 54 -6.09 -14.13 6.33
C GLN A 54 -5.31 -15.28 5.72
N TRP A 55 -4.85 -16.18 6.56
CA TRP A 55 -4.14 -17.39 6.20
C TRP A 55 -4.95 -18.60 6.60
N ASP A 56 -4.97 -19.62 5.75
CA ASP A 56 -5.56 -20.93 6.00
C ASP A 56 -4.60 -21.99 5.44
N GLY A 57 -4.32 -23.05 6.19
CA GLY A 57 -3.37 -24.10 5.76
C GLY A 57 -2.01 -23.62 5.24
N GLY A 58 -1.50 -22.52 5.80
CA GLY A 58 -0.21 -21.94 5.40
C GLY A 58 -0.24 -21.16 4.09
N GLU A 59 -1.41 -20.91 3.51
CA GLU A 59 -1.61 -20.06 2.33
C GLU A 59 -2.50 -18.85 2.63
N PRO A 60 -2.22 -17.68 2.03
CA PRO A 60 -3.05 -16.51 2.18
C PRO A 60 -4.33 -16.67 1.35
N VAL A 61 -5.48 -16.59 2.01
CA VAL A 61 -6.81 -16.77 1.40
C VAL A 61 -7.57 -15.46 1.21
N SER A 62 -7.19 -14.41 1.94
CA SER A 62 -7.73 -13.06 1.76
C SER A 62 -6.69 -12.01 2.11
N ALA A 63 -6.76 -10.86 1.46
CA ALA A 63 -5.94 -9.70 1.77
C ALA A 63 -6.72 -8.41 1.50
N GLU A 64 -6.75 -7.53 2.49
CA GLU A 64 -7.40 -6.24 2.42
C GLU A 64 -6.42 -5.14 2.83
N LEU A 65 -6.49 -3.98 2.17
CA LEU A 65 -5.73 -2.78 2.49
C LEU A 65 -6.68 -1.60 2.61
N ASN A 66 -6.54 -0.85 3.70
CA ASN A 66 -7.27 0.38 3.96
C ASN A 66 -6.27 1.51 4.18
N VAL A 67 -6.43 2.62 3.49
CA VAL A 67 -5.52 3.76 3.55
C VAL A 67 -6.32 5.03 3.84
N VAL A 68 -5.90 5.79 4.85
CA VAL A 68 -6.49 7.10 5.16
C VAL A 68 -5.85 8.14 4.25
N VAL A 69 -6.64 8.74 3.37
CA VAL A 69 -6.14 9.63 2.31
C VAL A 69 -5.47 10.88 2.88
N ASP A 70 -6.01 11.46 3.96
CA ASP A 70 -5.42 12.66 4.58
C ASP A 70 -4.05 12.39 5.23
N SER A 71 -3.69 11.13 5.48
CA SER A 71 -2.36 10.76 6.01
C SER A 71 -1.21 10.91 4.99
N LEU A 72 -1.53 11.40 3.79
CA LEU A 72 -0.58 11.69 2.72
C LEU A 72 0.47 12.71 3.16
N GLU A 73 1.73 12.33 3.02
CA GLU A 73 2.91 13.17 3.23
C GLU A 73 3.80 13.18 1.99
N VAL A 74 4.18 14.36 1.50
CA VAL A 74 5.13 14.50 0.38
C VAL A 74 6.55 14.46 0.95
N LEU A 75 7.27 13.36 0.73
CA LEU A 75 8.64 13.18 1.23
C LEU A 75 9.64 13.98 0.40
N SER A 76 9.56 13.87 -0.92
CA SER A 76 10.47 14.53 -1.85
C SER A 76 9.81 14.77 -3.20
N GLY A 77 10.36 15.72 -3.94
CA GLY A 77 10.04 15.96 -5.34
C GLY A 77 11.32 16.14 -6.12
N GLU A 78 11.52 15.32 -7.15
CA GLU A 78 12.70 15.40 -8.03
C GLU A 78 12.30 15.93 -9.41
N GLY A 79 13.22 16.63 -10.07
CA GLY A 79 12.96 17.31 -11.34
C GLY A 79 12.33 18.66 -11.12
N GLY A 80 11.66 19.20 -12.15
CA GLY A 80 11.08 20.54 -12.12
C GLY A 80 12.11 21.67 -12.23
N VAL A 81 11.60 22.89 -12.37
CA VAL A 81 12.43 24.09 -12.60
C VAL A 81 12.91 24.70 -11.26
N THR A 82 12.16 24.48 -10.17
CA THR A 82 12.50 24.91 -8.81
C THR A 82 12.62 23.72 -7.87
N PRO A 83 13.57 23.68 -6.93
CA PRO A 83 13.65 22.61 -5.95
C PRO A 83 12.38 22.54 -5.10
N LEU A 84 11.83 21.36 -4.83
CA LEU A 84 10.66 21.23 -3.97
C LEU A 84 11.05 21.45 -2.49
N ALA A 85 11.05 22.70 -2.05
CA ALA A 85 11.40 23.10 -0.67
C ALA A 85 10.16 23.15 0.24
N GLY A 86 10.38 23.21 1.56
CA GLY A 86 9.36 23.13 2.63
C GLY A 86 7.95 23.64 2.29
N PRO A 87 7.75 24.92 1.93
CA PRO A 87 6.41 25.46 1.62
C PRO A 87 5.77 24.82 0.37
N GLU A 88 6.55 24.47 -0.65
CA GLU A 88 6.06 23.85 -1.88
C GLU A 88 5.56 22.42 -1.64
N LYS A 89 6.13 21.69 -0.67
CA LYS A 89 5.61 20.37 -0.25
C LYS A 89 4.18 20.46 0.31
N GLY A 90 3.88 21.52 1.06
CA GLY A 90 2.54 21.76 1.60
C GLY A 90 1.51 22.04 0.51
N VAL A 91 1.90 22.79 -0.53
CA VAL A 91 1.07 23.03 -1.72
C VAL A 91 0.87 21.74 -2.51
N ALA A 92 1.94 20.97 -2.74
CA ALA A 92 1.87 19.67 -3.41
C ALA A 92 0.93 18.69 -2.69
N ARG A 93 1.04 18.58 -1.36
CA ARG A 93 0.10 17.80 -0.53
C ARG A 93 -1.34 18.27 -0.73
N SER A 94 -1.57 19.58 -0.63
CA SER A 94 -2.91 20.16 -0.77
C SER A 94 -3.52 19.90 -2.14
N ASN A 95 -2.71 19.96 -3.20
CA ASN A 95 -3.14 19.64 -4.56
C ASN A 95 -3.46 18.15 -4.72
N ALA A 96 -2.60 17.26 -4.20
CA ALA A 96 -2.85 15.82 -4.24
C ALA A 96 -4.16 15.44 -3.53
N LEU A 97 -4.42 15.98 -2.33
CA LEU A 97 -5.67 15.72 -1.59
C LEU A 97 -6.91 16.24 -2.33
N LYS A 98 -6.80 17.37 -3.02
CA LYS A 98 -7.88 17.88 -3.88
C LYS A 98 -8.11 16.98 -5.09
N SER A 99 -7.05 16.50 -5.75
CA SER A 99 -7.15 15.60 -6.89
C SER A 99 -7.77 14.25 -6.53
N LEU A 100 -7.54 13.77 -5.31
CA LEU A 100 -8.16 12.56 -4.76
C LEU A 100 -9.57 12.82 -4.21
N ASP A 101 -10.03 14.07 -4.20
CA ASP A 101 -11.27 14.52 -3.57
C ASP A 101 -11.43 13.95 -2.14
N ALA A 102 -10.35 14.06 -1.35
CA ALA A 102 -10.20 13.40 -0.05
C ALA A 102 -11.30 13.73 0.95
N LYS A 103 -11.99 14.86 0.78
CA LYS A 103 -13.16 15.22 1.60
C LYS A 103 -14.36 14.32 1.32
N LYS A 104 -14.56 13.95 0.05
CA LYS A 104 -15.65 13.08 -0.39
C LYS A 104 -15.25 11.61 -0.28
N PHE A 105 -13.98 11.29 -0.54
CA PHE A 105 -13.43 9.93 -0.52
C PHE A 105 -12.23 9.86 0.44
N PRO A 106 -12.49 9.78 1.77
CA PRO A 106 -11.42 9.84 2.78
C PRO A 106 -10.59 8.56 2.89
N GLN A 107 -11.01 7.48 2.23
CA GLN A 107 -10.36 6.17 2.29
C GLN A 107 -10.12 5.63 0.89
N ILE A 108 -8.93 5.08 0.67
CA ILE A 108 -8.64 4.18 -0.44
C ILE A 108 -8.67 2.76 0.12
N ARG A 109 -9.32 1.85 -0.59
CA ARG A 109 -9.40 0.44 -0.23
C ARG A 109 -8.94 -0.43 -1.38
N PHE A 110 -8.34 -1.55 -1.04
CA PHE A 110 -8.09 -2.65 -1.95
C PHE A 110 -8.52 -3.94 -1.25
N ALA A 111 -9.27 -4.78 -1.97
CA ALA A 111 -9.62 -6.12 -1.52
C ALA A 111 -9.22 -7.14 -2.60
N ALA A 112 -8.40 -8.12 -2.23
CA ALA A 112 -8.02 -9.20 -3.13
C ALA A 112 -9.24 -10.11 -3.39
N ALA A 113 -9.57 -10.28 -4.67
CA ALA A 113 -10.59 -11.21 -5.15
C ALA A 113 -9.99 -12.56 -5.55
N ASP A 114 -8.71 -12.58 -5.96
CA ASP A 114 -7.95 -13.78 -6.28
C ASP A 114 -6.52 -13.66 -5.73
N ILE A 115 -6.03 -14.76 -5.14
CA ILE A 115 -4.66 -14.89 -4.66
C ILE A 115 -4.06 -16.14 -5.28
N SER A 116 -3.16 -15.93 -6.23
CA SER A 116 -2.51 -17.01 -6.97
C SER A 116 -1.04 -17.15 -6.56
N ARG A 117 -0.60 -18.37 -6.21
CA ARG A 117 0.81 -18.65 -5.93
C ARG A 117 1.65 -18.51 -7.22
N THR A 118 2.83 -17.95 -7.08
CA THR A 118 3.83 -17.77 -8.13
C THR A 118 5.16 -18.38 -7.68
N ALA A 119 6.16 -18.44 -8.58
CA ALA A 119 7.48 -18.95 -8.25
C ALA A 119 8.22 -18.13 -7.16
N GLN A 120 7.84 -16.87 -6.94
CA GLN A 120 8.52 -15.94 -6.02
C GLN A 120 7.64 -15.43 -4.87
N GLY A 121 6.42 -15.97 -4.71
CA GLY A 121 5.46 -15.50 -3.70
C GLY A 121 4.03 -15.58 -4.20
N TYR A 122 3.24 -14.54 -3.98
CA TYR A 122 1.82 -14.50 -4.34
C TYR A 122 1.50 -13.32 -5.25
N ARG A 123 0.57 -13.52 -6.17
CA ARG A 123 -0.05 -12.46 -6.97
C ARG A 123 -1.47 -12.26 -6.49
N LEU A 124 -1.77 -11.04 -6.08
CA LEU A 124 -3.10 -10.63 -5.65
C LEU A 124 -3.74 -9.81 -6.76
N SER A 125 -5.00 -10.09 -7.07
CA SER A 125 -5.80 -9.27 -7.99
C SER A 125 -7.16 -8.98 -7.37
N GLY A 126 -7.68 -7.78 -7.59
CA GLY A 126 -8.81 -7.26 -6.83
C GLY A 126 -9.18 -5.84 -7.21
N SER A 127 -9.99 -5.22 -6.36
CA SER A 127 -10.53 -3.85 -6.53
C SER A 127 -10.14 -2.95 -5.39
#